data_AF-Q020C6-F1
#
_entry.id   AF-Q020C6-F1
#
_cell.length_a   1.000
_cell.length_b   1.000
_cell.length_c   1.000
_cell.angle_alpha   90.00
_cell.angle_beta   90.00
_cell.angle_gamma   90.00
#
_symmetry.space_group_name_H-M   'P 1'
#
loop_
_entity.id
_entity.type
_entity.pdbx_description
1 polymer ?
#
loop_
_entity_poly.entity_id
_entity_poly.type
_entity_poly.pdbx_seq_one_letter_code
_entity_poly.pdbx_strand_id
1 'polypeptide(L)'
;MPAASTVNGLEYNATPRWKVWAYYGATWIDRISTFDPAALQPVGYGYSGSSNSQNRTVQEITGGFHRVLWRNPNYGTFQFSGQYSWVMRRPWYVALGQPPSANLNMVYLGLRYILPGMPPARK
;
A
#
# COMPACT_ATOMS: atom_id res chain seq x y z
N MET A 1 -21.50 7.94 4.78
CA MET A 1 -20.38 7.53 5.65
C MET A 1 -19.22 8.46 5.35
N PRO A 2 -18.52 9.05 6.33
CA PRO A 2 -17.56 10.14 6.07
C PRO A 2 -16.27 9.70 5.35
N ALA A 3 -16.12 8.40 5.09
CA ALA A 3 -15.06 7.84 4.26
C ALA A 3 -15.49 6.45 3.77
N ALA A 4 -14.87 6.00 2.69
CA ALA A 4 -14.98 4.64 2.17
C ALA A 4 -13.62 4.15 1.70
N SER A 5 -13.35 2.85 1.81
CA SER A 5 -12.13 2.25 1.29
C SER A 5 -12.39 0.86 0.74
N THR A 6 -11.48 0.39 -0.10
CA THR A 6 -11.49 -0.96 -0.66
C THR A 6 -10.07 -1.45 -0.87
N VAL A 7 -9.90 -2.76 -0.77
CA VAL A 7 -8.70 -3.47 -1.22
C VAL A 7 -9.18 -4.72 -1.94
N ASN A 8 -8.76 -4.87 -3.18
CA ASN A 8 -9.05 -6.03 -4.00
C ASN A 8 -7.75 -6.57 -4.57
N GLY A 9 -7.67 -7.87 -4.78
CA GLY A 9 -6.48 -8.45 -5.36
C GLY A 9 -6.65 -9.88 -5.78
N LEU A 10 -5.57 -10.40 -6.34
CA LEU A 10 -5.44 -11.78 -6.77
C LEU A 10 -4.11 -12.34 -6.27
N GLU A 11 -4.12 -13.62 -5.93
CA GLU A 11 -2.92 -14.37 -5.63
C GLU A 11 -2.88 -15.64 -6.47
N TYR A 12 -1.72 -15.98 -6.99
CA TYR A 12 -1.53 -17.16 -7.81
C TYR A 12 -0.22 -17.87 -7.50
N ASN A 13 -0.32 -19.16 -7.22
CA ASN A 13 0.83 -20.05 -7.08
C ASN A 13 1.13 -20.69 -8.44
N ALA A 14 1.92 -20.01 -9.26
CA ALA A 14 2.27 -20.48 -10.60
C ALA A 14 3.03 -21.81 -10.57
N THR A 15 3.88 -22.02 -9.57
CA THR A 15 4.56 -23.29 -9.28
C THR A 15 4.77 -23.44 -7.77
N PRO A 16 5.18 -24.61 -7.27
CA PRO A 16 5.55 -24.76 -5.86
C PRO A 16 6.70 -23.84 -5.39
N ARG A 17 7.44 -23.22 -6.32
CA ARG A 17 8.53 -22.28 -6.02
C ARG A 17 8.19 -20.82 -6.33
N TRP A 18 7.08 -20.54 -7.00
CA TRP A 18 6.69 -19.20 -7.44
C TRP A 18 5.29 -18.85 -6.99
N LYS A 19 5.18 -17.80 -6.18
CA LYS A 19 3.93 -17.13 -5.86
C LYS A 19 3.99 -15.72 -6.44
N VAL A 20 2.93 -15.32 -7.13
CA VAL A 20 2.74 -13.95 -7.63
C VAL A 20 1.45 -13.40 -7.07
N TRP A 21 1.40 -12.09 -6.86
CA TRP A 21 0.24 -11.42 -6.29
C TRP A 21 0.16 -9.99 -6.78
N ALA A 22 -1.06 -9.46 -6.81
CA ALA A 22 -1.31 -8.06 -7.11
C ALA A 22 -2.55 -7.58 -6.33
N TYR A 23 -2.48 -6.36 -5.84
CA TYR A 23 -3.52 -5.69 -5.10
C TYR A 23 -3.73 -4.26 -5.61
N TYR A 24 -4.99 -3.84 -5.62
CA TYR A 24 -5.41 -2.47 -5.78
C TYR A 24 -6.13 -2.03 -4.52
N GLY A 25 -5.69 -0.92 -3.94
CA GLY A 25 -6.30 -0.26 -2.81
C GLY A 25 -6.78 1.14 -3.18
N ALA A 26 -7.93 1.54 -2.65
CA ALA A 26 -8.39 2.92 -2.78
C ALA A 26 -9.11 3.37 -1.51
N THR A 27 -8.90 4.63 -1.15
CA THR A 27 -9.58 5.31 -0.06
C THR A 27 -10.14 6.63 -0.56
N TRP A 28 -11.39 6.89 -0.22
CA TRP A 28 -12.09 8.16 -0.39
C TRP A 28 -12.43 8.71 1.00
N ILE A 29 -12.12 9.99 1.23
CA ILE A 29 -12.41 10.67 2.50
C ILE A 29 -13.30 11.87 2.16
N ASP A 30 -14.54 11.85 2.67
CA ASP A 30 -15.47 12.95 2.44
C ASP A 30 -15.01 14.23 3.13
N ARG A 31 -15.46 15.35 2.57
CA ARG A 31 -15.28 16.67 3.17
C ARG A 31 -16.21 16.77 4.38
N ILE A 32 -15.64 17.13 5.53
CA ILE A 32 -16.38 17.48 6.74
C ILE A 32 -15.83 18.80 7.23
N SER A 33 -16.40 19.89 6.72
CA SER A 33 -15.99 21.24 7.08
C SER A 33 -17.17 22.04 7.57
N THR A 34 -16.93 22.83 8.62
CA THR A 34 -17.87 23.83 9.11
C THR A 34 -17.16 25.17 9.24
N PHE A 35 -17.87 26.18 9.69
CA PHE A 35 -17.34 27.51 9.93
C PHE A 35 -17.22 27.74 11.44
N ASP A 36 -16.06 28.22 11.88
CA ASP A 36 -15.89 28.67 13.26
C ASP A 36 -16.57 30.04 13.43
N PRO A 37 -17.64 30.15 14.24
CA PRO A 37 -18.36 31.39 14.42
C PRO A 37 -17.55 32.47 15.16
N ALA A 38 -16.49 32.13 15.89
CA ALA A 38 -15.65 33.07 16.61
C ALA A 38 -14.52 33.65 15.74
N ALA A 39 -13.86 32.78 14.97
CA ALA A 39 -12.73 33.18 14.11
C ALA A 39 -13.16 33.63 12.71
N LEU A 40 -14.41 33.37 12.33
CA LEU A 40 -14.94 33.53 10.98
C LEU A 40 -14.08 32.81 9.92
N GLN A 41 -13.54 31.64 10.26
CA GLN A 41 -12.70 30.82 9.39
C GLN A 41 -13.29 29.41 9.19
N PRO A 42 -13.07 28.79 8.02
CA PRO A 42 -13.43 27.39 7.82
C PRO A 42 -12.56 26.46 8.68
N VAL A 43 -13.19 25.45 9.27
CA VAL A 43 -12.54 24.43 10.09
C VAL A 43 -12.98 23.03 9.67
N GLY A 44 -12.17 22.02 9.98
CA GLY A 44 -12.44 20.61 9.69
C GLY A 44 -11.57 20.02 8.57
N TYR A 45 -12.12 19.02 7.88
CA TYR A 45 -11.43 18.25 6.84
C TYR A 45 -11.95 18.60 5.44
N GLY A 46 -11.05 18.96 4.54
CA GLY A 46 -11.26 19.22 3.13
C GLY A 46 -11.80 20.60 2.77
N TYR A 47 -11.74 21.58 3.67
CA TYR A 47 -12.24 22.94 3.42
C TYR A 47 -11.38 23.71 2.39
N SER A 48 -11.90 24.81 1.83
CA SER A 48 -11.16 25.64 0.88
C SER A 48 -9.99 26.34 1.57
N GLY A 49 -8.77 26.19 1.06
CA GLY A 49 -7.55 26.68 1.73
C GLY A 49 -6.95 25.68 2.73
N SER A 50 -7.52 24.49 2.88
CA SER A 50 -7.00 23.50 3.81
C SER A 50 -5.63 22.95 3.38
N SER A 51 -4.89 22.39 4.35
CA SER A 51 -3.58 21.81 4.07
C SER A 51 -3.65 20.72 3.00
N ASN A 52 -2.63 20.68 2.13
CA ASN A 52 -2.48 19.65 1.09
C ASN A 52 -2.24 18.23 1.66
N SER A 53 -2.11 18.08 2.99
CA SER A 53 -2.13 16.79 3.66
C SER A 53 -3.55 16.20 3.82
N GLN A 54 -4.60 17.00 3.62
CA GLN A 54 -5.99 16.55 3.64
C GLN A 54 -6.38 15.92 2.29
N ASN A 55 -6.05 14.63 2.14
CA ASN A 55 -6.32 13.83 0.95
C ASN A 55 -7.81 13.52 0.77
N ARG A 56 -8.37 13.89 -0.39
CA ARG A 56 -9.68 13.40 -0.82
C ARG A 56 -9.62 11.94 -1.23
N THR A 57 -8.57 11.57 -1.98
CA THR A 57 -8.36 10.18 -2.39
C THR A 57 -6.91 9.75 -2.25
N VAL A 58 -6.72 8.49 -1.86
CA VAL A 58 -5.45 7.78 -1.97
C VAL A 58 -5.71 6.49 -2.73
N GLN A 59 -4.90 6.19 -3.74
CA GLN A 59 -4.97 4.96 -4.52
C GLN A 59 -3.60 4.31 -4.53
N GLU A 60 -3.59 2.99 -4.46
CA GLU A 60 -2.37 2.19 -4.53
C GLU A 60 -2.57 1.00 -5.46
N ILE A 61 -1.63 0.79 -6.37
CA ILE A 61 -1.45 -0.48 -7.07
C ILE A 61 -0.15 -1.07 -6.57
N THR A 62 -0.20 -2.28 -6.05
CA THR A 62 0.98 -2.99 -5.58
C THR A 62 0.98 -4.40 -6.15
N GLY A 63 2.14 -4.86 -6.58
CA GLY A 63 2.29 -6.18 -7.17
C GLY A 63 3.66 -6.74 -6.83
N GLY A 64 3.73 -8.06 -6.68
CA GLY A 64 4.95 -8.69 -6.26
C GLY A 64 4.99 -10.19 -6.51
N PHE A 65 6.14 -10.75 -6.15
CA PHE A 65 6.40 -12.16 -6.24
C PHE A 65 7.23 -12.65 -5.06
N HIS A 66 7.09 -13.94 -4.78
CA HIS A 66 7.99 -14.71 -3.95
C HIS A 66 8.51 -15.89 -4.74
N ARG A 67 9.83 -16.05 -4.74
CA ARG A 67 10.54 -17.16 -5.35
C ARG A 67 11.33 -17.91 -4.30
N VAL A 68 11.07 -19.20 -4.16
CA VAL A 68 11.96 -20.11 -3.40
C VAL A 68 13.16 -20.42 -4.30
N LEU A 69 14.33 -19.92 -3.91
CA LEU A 69 15.59 -20.19 -4.61
C LEU A 69 16.09 -21.59 -4.27
N TRP A 70 15.97 -21.97 -3.01
CA TRP A 70 16.34 -23.29 -2.52
C TRP A 70 15.53 -23.68 -1.28
N ARG A 71 15.29 -24.97 -1.13
CA ARG A 71 14.69 -25.59 0.05
C ARG A 71 15.37 -26.92 0.31
N ASN A 72 15.89 -27.10 1.52
CA ASN A 72 16.42 -28.38 1.99
C ASN A 72 16.05 -28.59 3.48
N PRO A 73 15.59 -29.79 3.87
CA PRO A 73 15.21 -30.06 5.26
C PRO A 73 16.34 -29.83 6.29
N ASN A 74 17.59 -30.11 5.92
CA ASN A 74 18.75 -30.01 6.82
C ASN A 74 19.34 -28.59 6.89
N TYR A 75 19.09 -27.78 5.87
CA TYR A 75 19.78 -26.49 5.70
C TYR A 75 18.82 -25.31 5.49
N GLY A 76 17.51 -25.51 5.65
CA GLY A 76 16.52 -24.45 5.60
C GLY A 76 16.05 -24.07 4.19
N THR A 77 15.44 -22.90 4.09
CA THR A 77 14.87 -22.38 2.83
C THR A 77 15.39 -20.97 2.56
N PHE A 78 15.85 -20.73 1.34
CA PHE A 78 16.22 -19.40 0.87
C PHE A 78 15.21 -18.89 -0.15
N GLN A 79 14.68 -17.69 0.09
CA GLN A 79 13.65 -17.06 -0.72
C GLN A 79 14.08 -15.65 -1.13
N PHE A 80 13.68 -15.28 -2.34
CA PHE A 80 13.79 -13.94 -2.87
C PHE A 80 12.41 -13.41 -3.20
N SER A 81 12.15 -12.14 -2.86
CA SER A 81 10.90 -11.47 -3.15
C SER A 81 11.14 -10.12 -3.77
N GLY A 82 10.29 -9.76 -4.72
CA GLY A 82 10.19 -8.41 -5.26
C GLY A 82 8.78 -7.88 -5.11
N GLN A 83 8.66 -6.59 -4.82
CA GLN A 83 7.39 -5.88 -4.82
C GLN A 83 7.59 -4.51 -5.45
N TYR A 84 6.65 -4.10 -6.28
CA TYR A 84 6.51 -2.75 -6.79
C TYR A 84 5.20 -2.16 -6.26
N SER A 85 5.25 -0.93 -5.76
CA SER A 85 4.08 -0.16 -5.34
C SER A 85 4.06 1.19 -6.04
N TRP A 86 2.90 1.54 -6.58
CA TRP A 86 2.57 2.85 -7.10
C TRP A 86 1.46 3.44 -6.25
N VAL A 87 1.72 4.58 -5.60
CA VAL A 87 0.77 5.27 -4.74
C VAL A 87 0.46 6.63 -5.35
N MET A 88 -0.80 7.00 -5.47
CA MET A 88 -1.25 8.33 -5.87
C MET A 88 -2.17 8.92 -4.81
N ARG A 89 -1.98 10.20 -4.50
CA ARG A 89 -2.88 10.98 -3.66
C ARG A 89 -3.43 12.20 -4.38
N ARG A 90 -4.66 12.58 -4.04
CA ARG A 90 -5.31 13.82 -4.48
C ARG A 90 -5.88 14.54 -3.26
N PRO A 91 -5.37 15.71 -2.87
CA PRO A 91 -5.93 16.51 -1.79
C PRO A 91 -7.22 17.23 -2.16
N TRP A 92 -7.94 17.68 -1.13
CA TRP A 92 -9.14 18.50 -1.29
C TRP A 92 -8.86 19.91 -1.80
N TYR A 93 -7.71 20.47 -1.41
CA TYR A 93 -7.26 21.79 -1.82
C TYR A 93 -5.80 21.75 -2.27
N VAL A 94 -5.53 22.48 -3.36
CA VAL A 94 -4.20 22.72 -3.94
C VAL A 94 -4.17 24.19 -4.35
N ALA A 95 -3.07 24.89 -4.05
CA ALA A 95 -2.91 26.28 -4.47
C ALA A 95 -2.86 26.42 -6.00
N LEU A 96 -3.27 27.58 -6.52
CA LEU A 96 -3.23 27.84 -7.95
C LEU A 96 -1.80 27.66 -8.51
N GLY A 97 -1.69 27.02 -9.68
CA GLY A 97 -0.42 26.75 -10.34
C GLY A 97 0.36 25.55 -9.79
N GLN A 98 -0.16 24.83 -8.79
CA GLN A 98 0.45 23.61 -8.27
C GLN A 98 -0.17 22.34 -8.86
N PRO A 99 0.56 21.21 -8.94
CA PRO A 99 0.02 19.95 -9.43
C PRO A 99 -1.16 19.45 -8.56
N PRO A 100 -2.27 18.98 -9.18
CA PRO A 100 -3.48 18.57 -8.44
C PRO A 100 -3.34 17.22 -7.71
N SER A 101 -2.22 16.52 -7.91
CA SER A 101 -1.96 15.19 -7.37
C SER A 101 -0.46 14.95 -7.20
N ALA A 102 -0.10 14.01 -6.33
CA ALA A 102 1.27 13.51 -6.20
C ALA A 102 1.26 11.98 -6.30
N ASN A 103 2.25 11.42 -6.98
CA ASN A 103 2.45 9.97 -7.12
C ASN A 103 3.86 9.56 -6.68
N LEU A 104 3.97 8.33 -6.20
CA LEU A 104 5.20 7.73 -5.70
C LEU A 104 5.34 6.31 -6.24
N ASN A 105 6.52 5.99 -6.74
CA ASN A 105 6.90 4.66 -7.22
C ASN A 105 7.92 4.07 -6.25
N MET A 106 7.69 2.85 -5.78
CA MET A 106 8.53 2.19 -4.78
C MET A 106 8.81 0.76 -5.21
N VAL A 107 10.07 0.35 -5.08
CA VAL A 107 10.51 -1.01 -5.33
C VAL A 107 11.12 -1.56 -4.05
N TYR A 108 10.69 -2.76 -3.68
CA TYR A 108 11.16 -3.49 -2.52
C TYR A 108 11.74 -4.81 -2.96
N LEU A 109 12.92 -5.12 -2.44
CA LEU A 109 13.58 -6.41 -2.63
C LEU A 109 13.81 -7.03 -1.26
N GLY A 110 13.48 -8.31 -1.14
CA GLY A 110 13.60 -9.06 0.10
C GLY A 110 14.38 -10.35 -0.11
N LEU A 111 15.36 -10.59 0.73
CA LEU A 111 15.99 -11.90 0.89
C LEU A 111 15.57 -12.44 2.25
N ARG A 112 15.08 -13.68 2.25
CA ARG A 112 14.60 -14.35 3.46
C ARG A 112 15.21 -15.73 3.56
N TYR A 113 15.92 -15.96 4.65
CA TYR A 113 16.37 -17.28 5.06
C TYR A 113 15.48 -17.79 6.19
N ILE A 114 14.92 -18.99 6.02
CA ILE A 114 14.07 -19.65 7.01
C ILE A 114 14.87 -20.82 7.56
N LEU A 115 15.08 -20.82 8.87
CA LEU A 115 15.79 -21.88 9.58
C LEU A 115 15.08 -23.24 9.38
N PRO A 116 15.84 -24.34 9.31
CA PRO A 116 15.26 -25.67 9.30
C PRO A 116 14.50 -25.90 10.62
N GLY A 117 13.26 -26.40 10.53
CA GLY A 117 12.31 -26.46 11.65
C GLY A 117 11.68 -27.82 11.93
N MET A 118 12.12 -28.89 11.26
CA MET A 118 11.73 -30.26 11.63
C MET A 118 12.95 -31.03 12.10
N PRO A 119 12.92 -31.66 13.29
CA PRO A 119 13.84 -32.74 13.60
C PRO A 119 13.74 -33.79 12.48
N PRO A 120 14.84 -34.45 12.07
CA PRO A 120 14.76 -35.57 11.15
C PRO A 120 13.78 -36.61 11.71
N ALA A 121 12.95 -37.21 10.85
CA ALA A 121 12.12 -38.34 11.26
C ALA A 121 13.05 -39.39 11.89
N ARG A 122 12.74 -39.82 13.13
CA ARG A 122 13.44 -40.94 13.76
C ARG A 122 13.31 -42.13 12.80
N LYS A 123 14.46 -42.68 12.39
CA LYS A 123 14.53 -43.99 11.75
C LYS A 123 14.03 -45.05 12.72
#